data_AF-A0A497JQ33-F1
#
_entry.id   AF-A0A497JQ33-F1
#
_cell.length_a   1.000
_cell.length_b   1.000
_cell.length_c   1.000
_cell.angle_alpha   90.00
_cell.angle_beta   90.00
_cell.angle_gamma   90.00
#
_symmetry.space_group_name_H-M   'P 1'
#
loop_
_entity.id
_entity.type
_entity.pdbx_description
1 polymer ?
#
loop_
_entity_poly.entity_id
_entity_poly.type
_entity_poly.pdbx_seq_one_letter_code
_entity_poly.pdbx_strand_id
1 'polypeptide(L)'
;MPEHYFEPEIETMPREELKILQEKKLKSILRFVYSCSKFYHELFDKANIKPEDIKNYSDFQKKVPFSDKDMVREKMTPEDPFGGTLAVSPDEIVNIGSSGGTTG
;
A
#
# COMPACT_ATOMS: atom_id res chain seq x y z
N MET A 1 -30.94 15.17 7.60
CA MET A 1 -29.67 14.73 7.00
C MET A 1 -29.93 13.36 6.42
N PRO A 2 -29.53 13.02 5.18
CA PRO A 2 -30.10 11.84 4.54
C PRO A 2 -29.64 10.58 5.28
N GLU A 3 -30.61 9.78 5.72
CA GLU A 3 -30.49 8.47 6.39
C GLU A 3 -29.85 7.38 5.49
N HIS A 4 -29.02 7.78 4.51
CA HIS A 4 -28.52 6.93 3.43
C HIS A 4 -26.99 6.77 3.41
N TYR A 5 -26.26 7.54 4.22
CA TYR A 5 -24.79 7.47 4.30
C TYR A 5 -24.36 7.06 5.71
N PHE A 6 -23.36 6.18 5.80
CA PHE A 6 -22.81 5.67 7.07
C PHE A 6 -21.86 6.70 7.71
N GLU A 7 -21.00 7.30 6.89
CA GLU A 7 -20.05 8.37 7.22
C GLU A 7 -20.28 9.58 6.29
N PRO A 8 -21.37 10.36 6.49
CA PRO A 8 -21.77 11.42 5.56
C PRO A 8 -20.68 12.46 5.31
N GLU A 9 -19.84 12.76 6.30
CA GLU A 9 -18.71 13.71 6.15
C GLU A 9 -17.66 13.25 5.13
N ILE A 10 -17.41 11.94 5.03
CA ILE A 10 -16.44 11.37 4.08
C ILE A 10 -17.13 11.07 2.76
N GLU A 11 -18.30 10.44 2.81
CA GLU A 11 -19.05 9.98 1.63
C GLU A 11 -19.56 11.13 0.76
N THR A 12 -19.80 12.31 1.35
CA THR A 12 -20.30 13.50 0.65
C THR A 12 -19.26 14.63 0.56
N MET A 13 -18.01 14.36 0.94
CA MET A 13 -16.92 15.34 0.93
C MET A 13 -16.76 16.02 -0.44
N PRO A 14 -16.61 17.37 -0.49
CA PRO A 14 -16.32 18.07 -1.74
C PRO A 14 -15.11 17.49 -2.45
N ARG A 15 -15.17 17.40 -3.79
CA ARG A 15 -14.14 16.71 -4.58
C ARG A 15 -12.72 17.24 -4.36
N GLU A 16 -12.57 18.55 -4.19
CA GLU A 16 -11.26 19.17 -3.95
C GLU A 16 -10.72 18.87 -2.56
N GLU A 17 -11.57 18.86 -1.53
CA GLU A 17 -11.19 18.45 -0.17
C GLU A 17 -10.79 16.97 -0.12
N LEU A 18 -11.53 16.12 -0.84
CA LEU A 18 -11.22 14.69 -0.93
C LEU A 18 -9.86 14.44 -1.57
N LYS A 19 -9.49 15.18 -2.62
CA LYS A 19 -8.16 15.09 -3.24
C LYS A 19 -7.06 15.47 -2.26
N ILE A 20 -7.23 16.55 -1.51
CA ILE A 20 -6.26 16.99 -0.49
C ILE A 20 -6.07 15.89 0.57
N LEU A 21 -7.17 15.30 1.05
CA LEU A 21 -7.12 14.21 2.02
C LEU A 21 -6.42 12.97 1.46
N GLN A 22 -6.73 12.58 0.21
CA GLN A 22 -6.11 11.46 -0.46
C GLN A 22 -4.61 11.66 -0.65
N GLU A 23 -4.17 12.85 -1.05
CA GLU A 23 -2.73 13.16 -1.19
C GLU A 23 -1.99 13.12 0.15
N LYS A 24 -2.61 13.62 1.22
CA LYS A 24 -2.06 13.53 2.58
C LYS A 24 -1.88 12.07 3.00
N LYS A 25 -2.93 11.25 2.83
CA LYS A 25 -2.90 9.81 3.16
C LYS A 25 -1.90 9.05 2.31
N LEU A 26 -1.86 9.31 1.00
CA LEU A 26 -0.93 8.69 0.07
C LEU A 26 0.53 8.89 0.50
N LYS A 27 0.92 10.14 0.79
CA LYS A 27 2.28 10.45 1.28
C LYS A 27 2.62 9.71 2.58
N SER A 28 1.64 9.57 3.48
CA SER A 28 1.81 8.83 4.73
C SER A 28 2.03 7.34 4.48
N ILE A 29 1.21 6.74 3.61
CA ILE A 29 1.28 5.31 3.29
C ILE A 29 2.59 5.00 2.58
N LEU A 30 3.03 5.82 1.61
CA LEU A 30 4.28 5.61 0.89
C LEU A 30 5.50 5.59 1.82
N ARG A 31 5.57 6.54 2.78
CA ARG A 31 6.62 6.52 3.80
C ARG A 31 6.53 5.28 4.67
N PHE A 32 5.32 4.95 5.14
CA PHE A 32 5.10 3.79 6.00
C PHE A 32 5.55 2.47 5.34
N VAL A 33 5.08 2.17 4.13
CA VAL A 33 5.44 0.92 3.45
C VAL A 33 6.91 0.88 3.06
N TYR A 34 7.49 2.02 2.66
CA TYR A 34 8.92 2.09 2.34
C TYR A 34 9.80 1.87 3.57
N SER A 35 9.38 2.31 4.75
CA SER A 35 10.12 2.12 6.01
C SER A 35 9.90 0.77 6.66
N CYS A 36 8.70 0.18 6.52
CA CYS A 36 8.29 -0.97 7.32
C CYS A 36 8.19 -2.28 6.53
N SER A 37 8.01 -2.24 5.21
CA SER A 37 7.92 -3.44 4.38
C SER A 37 9.18 -3.62 3.52
N LYS A 38 9.84 -4.77 3.72
CA LYS A 38 11.02 -5.16 2.92
C LYS A 38 10.70 -5.21 1.43
N PHE A 39 9.53 -5.76 1.06
CA PHE A 39 9.09 -5.86 -0.32
C PHE A 39 9.01 -4.49 -1.00
N TYR A 40 8.29 -3.55 -0.39
CA TYR A 40 8.08 -2.22 -0.97
C TYR A 40 9.35 -1.36 -0.93
N HIS A 41 10.17 -1.51 0.11
CA HIS A 41 11.50 -0.87 0.17
C HIS A 41 12.35 -1.24 -1.05
N GLU A 42 12.53 -2.54 -1.29
CA GLU A 42 13.33 -3.05 -2.42
C GLU A 42 12.72 -2.68 -3.77
N LEU A 43 11.39 -2.71 -3.89
CA LEU A 43 10.69 -2.33 -5.12
C LEU A 43 10.95 -0.86 -5.48
N PHE A 44 10.91 0.03 -4.48
CA PHE A 44 11.14 1.45 -4.66
C PHE A 44 12.62 1.74 -4.96
N ASP A 45 13.53 1.07 -4.25
CA ASP A 45 14.97 1.20 -4.47
C ASP A 45 15.40 0.72 -5.86
N LYS A 46 14.84 -0.40 -6.34
CA LYS A 46 15.09 -0.90 -7.69
C LYS A 46 14.59 0.08 -8.77
N ALA A 47 13.52 0.81 -8.49
CA ALA A 47 13.01 1.86 -9.36
C ALA A 47 13.71 3.22 -9.15
N ASN A 48 14.67 3.29 -8.21
CA ASN A 48 15.37 4.51 -7.80
C ASN A 48 14.42 5.65 -7.40
N ILE A 49 13.41 5.32 -6.59
CA ILE A 49 12.39 6.26 -6.11
C ILE A 49 12.39 6.26 -4.58
N LYS A 50 12.28 7.45 -4.00
CA LYS A 50 12.00 7.63 -2.57
C LYS A 50 10.59 8.20 -2.37
N PRO A 51 9.93 7.95 -1.23
CA PRO A 51 8.60 8.52 -0.94
C PRO A 51 8.55 10.05 -1.11
N GLU A 52 9.67 10.73 -0.86
CA GLU A 52 9.81 12.18 -0.98
C GLU A 52 9.69 12.66 -2.44
N ASP A 53 9.91 11.82 -3.44
CA ASP A 53 9.79 12.15 -4.86
C ASP A 53 8.34 12.24 -5.34
N ILE A 54 7.39 11.85 -4.48
CA ILE A 54 5.96 11.80 -4.79
C ILE A 54 5.25 13.00 -4.12
N LYS A 55 5.06 14.08 -4.88
CA LYS A 55 4.47 15.32 -4.34
C LYS A 55 2.96 15.39 -4.50
N ASN A 56 2.39 14.67 -5.46
CA ASN A 56 0.97 14.65 -5.79
C ASN A 56 0.57 13.30 -6.42
N TYR A 57 -0.71 13.15 -6.72
CA TYR A 57 -1.22 11.92 -7.33
C TYR A 57 -0.64 11.63 -8.73
N SER A 58 -0.32 12.67 -9.50
CA SER A 58 0.29 12.51 -10.83
C SER A 58 1.70 11.92 -10.76
N ASP A 59 2.50 12.35 -9.78
CA ASP A 59 3.81 11.76 -9.52
C ASP A 59 3.69 10.28 -9.17
N PHE A 60 2.73 9.94 -8.31
CA PHE A 60 2.49 8.56 -7.91
C PHE A 60 2.20 7.67 -9.12
N GLN A 61 1.25 8.08 -9.96
CA GLN A 61 0.87 7.33 -11.17
C GLN A 61 2.02 7.13 -12.16
N LYS A 62 2.92 8.11 -12.28
CA LYS A 62 4.00 8.08 -13.27
C LYS A 62 5.25 7.37 -12.78
N LYS A 63 5.54 7.47 -11.48
CA LYS A 63 6.83 7.04 -10.92
C LYS A 63 6.69 5.71 -10.19
N VAL A 64 5.69 5.53 -9.34
CA VAL A 64 5.63 4.34 -8.47
C VAL A 64 5.38 3.10 -9.34
N PRO A 65 6.25 2.09 -9.27
CA PRO A 65 6.08 0.86 -10.04
C PRO A 65 4.85 0.08 -9.57
N PHE A 66 4.24 -0.65 -10.49
CA PHE A 66 3.23 -1.64 -10.13
C PHE A 66 3.87 -2.82 -9.39
N SER A 67 3.10 -3.41 -8.49
CA SER A 67 3.39 -4.71 -7.89
C SER A 67 2.32 -5.70 -8.34
N ASP A 68 2.71 -6.92 -8.68
CA ASP A 68 1.80 -8.01 -8.99
C ASP A 68 1.96 -9.19 -8.02
N LYS A 69 1.14 -10.22 -8.23
CA LYS A 69 1.13 -11.42 -7.37
C LYS A 69 2.40 -12.24 -7.50
N ASP A 70 2.99 -12.31 -8.69
CA ASP A 70 4.13 -13.17 -8.96
C ASP A 70 5.39 -12.59 -8.33
N MET A 71 5.53 -11.26 -8.35
CA MET A 71 6.60 -10.55 -7.62
C MET A 71 6.64 -10.88 -6.13
N VAL A 72 5.47 -11.05 -5.49
CA VAL A 72 5.39 -11.42 -4.06
C VAL A 72 5.69 -12.90 -3.88
N ARG A 73 5.13 -13.77 -4.74
CA ARG A 73 5.34 -15.23 -4.69
C ARG A 73 6.80 -15.61 -4.85
N GLU A 74 7.52 -14.98 -5.78
CA GLU A 74 8.95 -15.20 -6.01
C GLU A 74 9.82 -14.91 -4.77
N LYS A 75 9.31 -14.07 -3.85
CA LYS A 75 10.00 -13.71 -2.62
C LYS A 75 9.56 -14.51 -1.39
N MET A 76 8.51 -15.32 -1.50
CA MET A 76 8.04 -16.15 -0.39
C MET A 76 9.05 -17.28 -0.11
N THR A 77 9.43 -17.43 1.15
CA THR A 77 10.28 -18.55 1.61
C THR A 77 9.62 -19.23 2.82
N PRO A 78 10.07 -20.43 3.23
CA PRO A 78 9.60 -21.04 4.47
C PRO A 78 9.78 -20.15 5.72
N GLU A 79 10.81 -19.30 5.73
CA GLU A 79 11.11 -18.38 6.81
C GLU A 79 10.31 -17.06 6.72
N ASP A 80 9.96 -16.63 5.51
CA ASP A 80 9.12 -15.45 5.25
C ASP A 80 7.98 -15.82 4.29
N PRO A 81 6.89 -16.40 4.82
CA PRO A 81 5.74 -16.82 4.01
C PRO A 81 4.94 -15.63 3.46
N PHE A 82 5.31 -14.38 3.79
CA PHE A 82 4.65 -13.17 3.33
C PHE A 82 5.44 -12.46 2.23
N GLY A 83 6.59 -12.98 1.82
CA GLY A 83 7.42 -12.42 0.75
C GLY A 83 7.92 -11.00 1.05
N GLY A 84 8.13 -10.67 2.33
CA GLY A 84 8.57 -9.37 2.80
C GLY A 84 7.50 -8.28 2.78
N THR A 85 6.23 -8.62 2.52
CA THR A 85 5.14 -7.64 2.38
C THR A 85 4.60 -7.12 3.71
N LEU A 86 4.87 -7.81 4.83
CA LEU A 86 4.46 -7.34 6.15
C LEU A 86 5.07 -5.95 6.43
N ALA A 87 4.24 -5.06 6.96
CA ALA A 87 4.64 -3.73 7.43
C ALA A 87 4.51 -3.59 8.96
N VAL A 88 4.29 -4.72 9.65
CA VAL A 88 4.12 -4.86 11.10
C VAL A 88 4.90 -6.09 11.56
N SER A 89 5.21 -6.20 12.85
CA SER A 89 5.88 -7.39 13.36
C SER A 89 4.93 -8.60 13.40
N PRO A 90 5.45 -9.84 13.34
CA PRO A 90 4.60 -11.04 13.34
C PRO A 90 3.67 -11.18 14.55
N ASP A 91 4.03 -10.61 15.71
CA ASP A 91 3.21 -10.62 16.93
C ASP A 91 1.99 -9.68 16.86
N GLU A 92 1.95 -8.74 15.92
CA GLU A 92 0.79 -7.87 15.67
C GLU A 92 -0.25 -8.53 14.74
N ILE A 93 0.06 -9.71 14.19
CA ILE A 93 -0.83 -10.41 13.26
C ILE A 93 -1.99 -11.05 14.02
N VAL A 94 -3.21 -10.56 13.76
CA VAL A 94 -4.44 -11.06 14.38
C VAL A 94 -5.20 -12.09 13.54
N ASN A 95 -4.90 -12.18 12.24
CA ASN A 95 -5.55 -13.10 11.32
C ASN A 95 -4.66 -13.37 10.09
N ILE A 96 -4.67 -14.60 9.59
CA ILE A 96 -4.00 -14.98 8.35
C ILE A 96 -5.05 -15.54 7.38
N GLY A 97 -5.25 -14.81 6.28
CA GLY A 97 -6.05 -15.28 5.15
C GLY A 97 -5.15 -15.85 4.05
N SER A 98 -5.56 -16.96 3.45
CA SER A 98 -4.90 -17.52 2.28
C SER A 98 -5.87 -17.57 1.10
N SER A 99 -5.38 -17.26 -0.09
CA SER A 99 -6.15 -17.43 -1.32
C SER A 99 -6.06 -18.88 -1.81
N GLY A 100 -7.20 -19.49 -2.13
CA GLY A 100 -7.20 -20.76 -2.85
C GLY A 100 -6.79 -20.56 -4.31
N GLY A 101 -5.99 -21.49 -4.85
CA GLY A 101 -5.64 -21.53 -6.27
C GLY A 101 -4.24 -20.98 -6.58
N THR A 102 -3.26 -21.88 -6.51
CA THR A 102 -2.00 -21.78 -7.25
C THR A 102 -1.71 -23.18 -7.74
N THR A 103 -1.52 -23.37 -9.05
CA THR A 103 -1.07 -24.66 -9.61
C THR A 103 0.40 -24.96 -9.26
N GLY A 104 1.00 -24.18 -8.35
CA GLY A 104 2.44 -24.16 -8.08
C GLY A 104 3.14 -23.21 -9.02
#